data_AF-A0A3R6XQJ5-F1
#
_entry.id   AF-A0A3R6XQJ5-F1
#
_cell.length_a   1.000
_cell.length_b   1.000
_cell.length_c   1.000
_cell.angle_alpha   90.00
_cell.angle_beta   90.00
_cell.angle_gamma   90.00
#
_symmetry.space_group_name_H-M   'P 1'
#
loop_
_entity.id
_entity.type
_entity.pdbx_description
1 polymer ?
#
loop_
_entity_poly.entity_id
_entity_poly.type
_entity_poly.pdbx_seq_one_letter_code
_entity_poly.pdbx_strand_id
1 'polypeptide(L)'
;MCSCAAIQSQMKALQDLPTLRFLLTNTHVPRETKHLVAKVRALHTADPAFVDGRFEAIRSIIEAFQRQTPRTFSQTEFQAMIRLNQTLLAQVGVSHPSIDTVVNLANPLLPTKLTGAGGGGCTITFIPDDTDEGAVAALKADLAKHGFTCVETVLGGPGVKFSLATV
;
A
#
# COMPACT_ATOMS: atom_id res chain seq x y z
N MET A 1 21.25 -25.99 2.87
CA MET A 1 19.96 -26.34 3.48
C MET A 1 19.35 -25.06 4.04
N CYS A 2 18.49 -24.38 3.27
CA CYS A 2 17.79 -23.19 3.77
C CYS A 2 16.71 -23.66 4.75
N SER A 3 16.94 -23.41 6.04
CA SER A 3 15.91 -23.59 7.06
C SER A 3 14.79 -22.58 6.77
N CYS A 4 13.64 -23.05 6.28
CA CYS A 4 12.39 -22.33 6.45
C CYS A 4 12.09 -22.32 7.95
N ALA A 5 12.69 -21.36 8.67
CA ALA A 5 12.23 -21.03 10.01
C ALA A 5 10.73 -20.74 9.91
N ALA A 6 9.92 -21.47 10.67
CA ALA A 6 8.49 -21.26 10.71
C ALA A 6 8.23 -19.80 11.11
N ILE A 7 7.78 -18.98 10.16
CA ILE A 7 7.32 -17.63 10.44
C ILE A 7 6.04 -17.78 11.26
N GLN A 8 6.15 -17.69 12.58
CA GLN A 8 4.98 -17.57 13.44
C GLN A 8 4.28 -16.26 13.08
N SER A 9 3.15 -16.35 12.38
CA SER A 9 2.29 -15.20 12.13
C SER A 9 1.64 -14.80 13.45
N GLN A 10 2.23 -13.82 14.15
CA GLN A 10 1.60 -13.17 15.28
C GLN A 10 0.92 -11.89 14.79
N MET A 11 -0.41 -11.84 14.88
CA MET A 11 -1.16 -10.61 14.64
C MET A 11 -1.12 -9.76 15.91
N LYS A 12 -0.36 -8.66 15.89
CA LYS A 12 -0.38 -7.64 16.93
C LYS A 12 -1.29 -6.50 16.49
N ALA A 13 -2.36 -6.25 17.24
CA ALA A 13 -3.19 -5.08 17.02
C ALA A 13 -2.40 -3.81 17.33
N LEU A 14 -2.44 -2.84 16.42
CA LEU A 14 -2.00 -1.48 16.70
C LEU A 14 -3.15 -0.76 17.39
N GLN A 15 -2.91 -0.29 18.61
CA GLN A 15 -3.93 0.42 19.38
C GLN A 15 -3.95 1.91 18.99
N ASP A 16 -5.15 2.49 19.03
CA ASP A 16 -5.39 3.93 18.89
C ASP A 16 -4.86 4.56 17.60
N LEU A 17 -4.86 3.81 16.49
CA LEU A 17 -4.57 4.41 15.18
C LEU A 17 -5.66 5.42 14.82
N PRO A 18 -5.30 6.62 14.31
CA PRO A 18 -6.27 7.55 13.78
C PRO A 18 -7.01 6.93 12.59
N THR A 19 -8.19 7.48 12.33
CA THR A 19 -8.97 7.14 11.15
C THR A 19 -8.25 7.69 9.92
N LEU A 20 -7.85 6.84 8.97
CA LEU A 20 -7.07 7.26 7.80
C LEU A 20 -7.89 7.11 6.52
N ARG A 21 -8.02 8.18 5.74
CA ARG A 21 -8.73 8.18 4.45
C ARG A 21 -7.84 7.68 3.32
N PHE A 22 -8.41 6.83 2.47
CA PHE A 22 -7.73 6.28 1.31
C PHE A 22 -8.63 6.25 0.08
N LEU A 23 -8.03 6.41 -1.10
CA LEU A 23 -8.62 6.03 -2.37
C LEU A 23 -8.06 4.64 -2.76
N LEU A 24 -8.95 3.65 -2.84
CA LEU A 24 -8.64 2.35 -3.41
C LEU A 24 -8.88 2.41 -4.92
N THR A 25 -7.84 2.18 -5.71
CA THR A 25 -7.93 2.20 -7.18
C THR A 25 -7.72 0.80 -7.72
N ASN A 26 -8.67 0.26 -8.48
CA ASN A 26 -8.54 -0.99 -9.21
C ASN A 26 -8.13 -0.70 -10.66
N THR A 27 -6.95 -1.20 -11.04
CA THR A 27 -6.43 -1.04 -12.40
C THR A 27 -7.08 -1.97 -13.42
N HIS A 28 -7.87 -2.96 -12.97
CA HIS A 28 -8.46 -4.03 -13.78
C HIS A 28 -7.45 -4.89 -14.56
N VAL A 29 -6.15 -4.68 -14.35
CA VAL A 29 -5.11 -5.53 -14.93
C VAL A 29 -5.09 -6.86 -14.17
N PRO A 30 -5.35 -7.99 -14.85
CA PRO A 30 -5.31 -9.31 -14.23
C PRO A 30 -3.88 -9.65 -13.81
N ARG A 31 -3.75 -10.48 -12.77
CA ARG A 31 -2.46 -10.89 -12.24
C ARG A 31 -2.49 -12.31 -11.69
N GLU A 32 -1.35 -12.97 -11.73
CA GLU A 32 -1.13 -14.26 -11.09
C GLU A 32 -0.20 -14.10 -9.89
N THR A 33 -0.77 -14.14 -8.69
CA THR A 33 -0.01 -14.00 -7.44
C THR A 33 1.13 -15.01 -7.35
N LYS A 34 0.90 -16.27 -7.77
CA LYS A 34 1.93 -17.32 -7.75
C LYS A 34 3.11 -16.97 -8.65
N HIS A 35 2.86 -16.40 -9.82
CA HIS A 35 3.91 -15.99 -10.76
C HIS A 35 4.75 -14.84 -10.20
N LEU A 36 4.11 -13.81 -9.63
CA LEU A 36 4.81 -12.68 -9.01
C LEU A 36 5.67 -13.12 -7.83
N VAL A 37 5.16 -13.99 -6.95
CA VAL A 37 5.92 -14.55 -5.84
C VAL A 37 7.10 -15.39 -6.35
N ALA A 38 6.91 -16.20 -7.41
CA ALA A 38 7.99 -16.96 -8.02
C ALA A 38 9.07 -16.06 -8.63
N LYS A 39 8.69 -14.93 -9.26
CA LYS A 39 9.63 -13.93 -9.79
C LYS A 39 10.48 -13.28 -8.70
N VAL A 40 9.86 -12.86 -7.58
CA VAL A 40 10.59 -12.33 -6.43
C VAL A 40 11.53 -13.37 -5.85
N ARG A 41 11.09 -14.64 -5.75
CA ARG A 41 11.94 -15.74 -5.28
C ARG A 41 13.13 -15.96 -6.21
N ALA A 42 12.93 -15.95 -7.53
CA ALA A 42 14.01 -16.10 -8.50
C ALA A 42 15.02 -14.94 -8.40
N LEU A 43 14.53 -13.70 -8.25
CA LEU A 43 15.38 -12.53 -8.02
C LEU A 43 16.20 -12.68 -6.73
N HIS A 44 15.56 -13.09 -5.63
CA HIS A 44 16.25 -13.34 -4.37
C HIS A 44 17.28 -14.48 -4.48
N THR A 45 17.00 -15.55 -5.24
CA THR A 45 17.99 -16.61 -5.48
C THR A 45 19.20 -16.11 -6.27
N ALA A 46 18.98 -15.20 -7.23
CA ALA A 46 20.06 -14.64 -8.05
C ALA A 46 20.90 -13.59 -7.29
N ASP A 47 20.26 -12.73 -6.50
CA ASP A 47 20.91 -11.69 -5.71
C ASP A 47 20.21 -11.51 -4.35
N PRO A 48 20.54 -12.35 -3.35
CA PRO A 48 19.92 -12.28 -2.02
C PRO A 48 20.19 -10.93 -1.34
N ALA A 49 21.43 -10.44 -1.40
CA ALA A 49 21.83 -9.20 -0.74
C ALA A 49 21.03 -7.99 -1.26
N PHE A 50 20.75 -7.95 -2.57
CA PHE A 50 19.88 -6.92 -3.13
C PHE A 50 18.47 -6.99 -2.54
N VAL A 51 17.81 -8.16 -2.59
CA VAL A 51 16.41 -8.30 -2.16
C VAL A 51 16.27 -8.11 -0.65
N ASP A 52 17.13 -8.76 0.14
CA ASP A 52 17.13 -8.67 1.59
C ASP A 52 17.32 -7.22 2.04
N GLY A 53 18.23 -6.46 1.42
CA GLY A 53 18.40 -5.04 1.72
C GLY A 53 17.12 -4.21 1.53
N ARG A 54 16.27 -4.54 0.54
CA ARG A 54 14.98 -3.84 0.33
C ARG A 54 13.96 -4.29 1.37
N PHE A 55 13.90 -5.57 1.69
CA PHE A 55 13.02 -6.09 2.74
C PHE A 55 13.38 -5.52 4.11
N GLU A 56 14.66 -5.30 4.39
CA GLU A 56 15.10 -4.63 5.61
C GLU A 56 14.74 -3.14 5.65
N ALA A 57 14.81 -2.45 4.51
CA ALA A 57 14.30 -1.09 4.40
C ALA A 57 12.77 -1.04 4.61
N ILE A 58 12.01 -1.99 4.05
CA ILE A 58 10.56 -2.11 4.27
C ILE A 58 10.27 -2.41 5.75
N ARG A 59 11.03 -3.30 6.40
CA ARG A 59 10.91 -3.55 7.84
C ARG A 59 11.11 -2.27 8.64
N SER A 60 12.13 -1.49 8.31
CA SER A 60 12.41 -0.21 8.99
C SER A 60 11.25 0.78 8.86
N ILE A 61 10.58 0.83 7.70
CA ILE A 61 9.36 1.64 7.49
C ILE A 61 8.23 1.16 8.41
N ILE A 62 7.99 -0.16 8.46
CA ILE A 62 6.94 -0.74 9.30
C ILE A 62 7.20 -0.43 10.78
N GLU A 63 8.42 -0.65 11.25
CA GLU A 63 8.80 -0.38 12.64
C GLU A 63 8.69 1.11 12.98
N ALA A 64 9.03 2.01 12.05
CA ALA A 64 8.85 3.45 12.24
C ALA A 64 7.37 3.81 12.38
N PHE A 65 6.50 3.27 11.52
CA PHE A 65 5.05 3.46 11.63
C PHE A 65 4.49 2.89 12.94
N GLN A 66 4.92 1.70 13.35
CA GLN A 66 4.47 1.06 14.60
C GLN A 66 4.88 1.82 15.87
N ARG A 67 5.92 2.65 15.81
CA ARG A 67 6.32 3.53 16.92
C ARG A 67 5.49 4.81 16.99
N GLN A 68 4.73 5.14 15.94
CA GLN A 68 3.84 6.30 15.98
C GLN A 68 2.63 6.01 16.89
N THR A 69 2.21 7.04 17.59
CA THR A 69 1.03 7.07 18.46
C THR A 69 0.08 8.14 17.90
N PRO A 70 -1.21 8.17 18.27
CA PRO A 70 -2.09 9.25 17.82
C PRO A 70 -1.59 10.67 18.17
N ARG A 71 -0.72 10.82 19.19
CA ARG A 71 -0.08 12.11 19.53
C ARG A 71 1.16 12.45 18.70
N THR A 72 1.82 11.44 18.15
CA THR A 72 3.07 11.57 17.39
C THR A 72 2.91 11.22 15.91
N PHE A 73 1.67 10.92 15.48
CA PHE A 73 1.37 10.58 14.10
C PHE A 73 1.55 11.80 13.21
N SER A 74 2.58 11.74 12.36
CA SER A 74 2.86 12.76 11.36
C SER A 74 2.38 12.28 10.00
N GLN A 75 1.39 12.96 9.44
CA GLN A 75 0.89 12.66 8.09
C GLN A 75 2.01 12.82 7.06
N THR A 76 2.85 13.85 7.19
CA THR A 76 3.99 14.06 6.28
C THR A 76 4.97 12.89 6.30
N GLU A 77 5.31 12.36 7.48
CA GLU A 77 6.17 11.17 7.58
C GLU A 77 5.48 9.94 6.97
N PHE A 78 4.19 9.75 7.25
CA PHE A 78 3.42 8.64 6.70
C PHE A 78 3.33 8.69 5.17
N GLN A 79 3.15 9.89 4.60
CA GLN A 79 3.21 10.13 3.17
C GLN A 79 4.56 9.70 2.58
N ALA A 80 5.67 10.06 3.22
CA ALA A 80 7.02 9.66 2.80
C ALA A 80 7.23 8.14 2.89
N MET A 81 6.73 7.51 3.96
CA MET A 81 6.76 6.05 4.14
C MET A 81 6.04 5.31 3.01
N ILE A 82 4.86 5.78 2.58
CA ILE A 82 4.11 5.18 1.47
C ILE A 82 4.91 5.26 0.16
N ARG A 83 5.46 6.43 -0.16
CA ARG A 83 6.27 6.64 -1.38
C ARG A 83 7.50 5.74 -1.39
N LEU A 84 8.23 5.72 -0.29
CA LEU A 84 9.44 4.92 -0.16
C LEU A 84 9.13 3.42 -0.30
N ASN A 85 8.06 2.96 0.34
CA ASN A 85 7.63 1.57 0.24
C ASN A 85 7.25 1.20 -1.20
N GLN A 86 6.53 2.07 -1.93
CA GLN A 86 6.24 1.84 -3.35
C GLN A 86 7.53 1.74 -4.19
N THR A 87 8.50 2.62 -3.97
CA THR A 87 9.81 2.57 -4.66
C THR A 87 10.53 1.25 -4.39
N LEU A 88 10.58 0.79 -3.13
CA LEU A 88 11.21 -0.47 -2.75
C LEU A 88 10.51 -1.68 -3.38
N LEU A 89 9.17 -1.67 -3.42
CA LEU A 89 8.37 -2.71 -4.07
C LEU A 89 8.58 -2.75 -5.58
N ALA A 90 8.70 -1.58 -6.23
CA ALA A 90 9.03 -1.53 -7.65
C ALA A 90 10.42 -2.13 -7.95
N GLN A 91 11.42 -1.88 -7.09
CA GLN A 91 12.77 -2.42 -7.23
C GLN A 91 12.83 -3.95 -7.13
N VAL A 92 11.97 -4.59 -6.33
CA VAL A 92 11.89 -6.06 -6.26
C VAL A 92 11.03 -6.66 -7.38
N GLY A 93 10.59 -5.84 -8.34
CA GLY A 93 10.03 -6.30 -9.61
C GLY A 93 8.53 -6.64 -9.57
N VAL A 94 7.79 -6.15 -8.56
CA VAL A 94 6.35 -6.37 -8.40
C VAL A 94 5.49 -5.17 -8.84
N SER A 95 6.06 -4.08 -9.36
CA SER A 95 5.25 -3.02 -10.00
C SER A 95 4.71 -3.46 -11.36
N HIS A 96 3.97 -2.56 -12.02
CA HIS A 96 3.39 -2.72 -13.35
C HIS A 96 3.11 -1.34 -13.95
N PRO A 97 3.18 -1.14 -15.29
CA PRO A 97 2.88 0.16 -15.90
C PRO A 97 1.55 0.78 -15.49
N SER A 98 0.52 -0.02 -15.25
CA SER A 98 -0.76 0.47 -14.72
C SER A 98 -0.64 1.01 -13.29
N ILE A 99 0.11 0.34 -12.41
CA ILE A 99 0.39 0.82 -11.05
C ILE A 99 1.20 2.13 -11.14
N ASP A 100 2.23 2.16 -11.97
CA ASP A 100 3.08 3.34 -12.14
C ASP A 100 2.28 4.54 -12.68
N THR A 101 1.31 4.29 -13.56
CA THR A 101 0.37 5.32 -14.05
C THR A 101 -0.44 5.91 -12.89
N VAL A 102 -1.02 5.06 -12.00
CA VAL A 102 -1.77 5.57 -10.84
C VAL A 102 -0.86 6.38 -9.91
N VAL A 103 0.34 5.89 -9.64
CA VAL A 103 1.33 6.59 -8.79
C VAL A 103 1.70 7.95 -9.39
N ASN A 104 1.93 8.02 -10.70
CA ASN A 104 2.30 9.26 -11.38
C ASN A 104 1.18 10.29 -11.39
N LEU A 105 -0.07 9.87 -11.62
CA LEU A 105 -1.23 10.78 -11.60
C LEU A 105 -1.54 11.33 -10.20
N ALA A 106 -1.31 10.52 -9.16
CA ALA A 106 -1.54 10.93 -7.78
C ALA A 106 -0.41 11.81 -7.21
N ASN A 107 0.79 11.71 -7.79
CA ASN A 107 1.93 12.53 -7.39
C ASN A 107 1.76 14.01 -7.78
N PRO A 108 2.32 14.95 -7.00
CA PRO A 108 3.06 14.75 -5.74
C PRO A 108 2.17 14.82 -4.50
N LEU A 109 0.86 15.03 -4.61
CA LEU A 109 0.01 15.37 -3.46
C LEU A 109 -0.51 14.14 -2.72
N LEU A 110 -0.78 13.06 -3.44
CA LEU A 110 -1.50 11.90 -2.94
C LEU A 110 -0.61 10.66 -3.03
N PRO A 111 0.16 10.34 -1.96
CA PRO A 111 1.11 9.25 -2.02
C PRO A 111 0.38 7.92 -2.20
N THR A 112 0.85 7.17 -3.19
CA THR A 112 0.22 5.94 -3.63
C THR A 112 1.20 4.79 -3.57
N LYS A 113 0.72 3.62 -3.15
CA LYS A 113 1.45 2.36 -3.28
C LYS A 113 0.51 1.23 -3.74
N LEU A 114 1.08 0.19 -4.34
CA LEU A 114 0.35 -1.04 -4.62
C LEU A 114 -0.14 -1.71 -3.33
N THR A 115 -1.19 -2.53 -3.43
CA THR A 115 -1.65 -3.38 -2.33
C THR A 115 -1.80 -4.86 -2.77
N GLY A 116 -1.37 -5.77 -1.90
CA GLY A 116 -1.23 -7.20 -2.22
C GLY A 116 0.00 -7.51 -3.08
N ALA A 117 -0.10 -8.49 -3.98
CA ALA A 117 1.03 -9.05 -4.73
C ALA A 117 1.72 -8.11 -5.75
N GLY A 118 1.14 -6.96 -6.10
CA GLY A 118 1.58 -6.13 -7.23
C GLY A 118 1.16 -6.67 -8.62
N GLY A 119 1.85 -6.24 -9.68
CA GLY A 119 1.67 -6.69 -11.06
C GLY A 119 0.40 -6.23 -11.77
N GLY A 120 -0.31 -5.24 -11.21
CA GLY A 120 -1.66 -4.85 -11.58
C GLY A 120 -2.56 -4.82 -10.35
N GLY A 121 -3.80 -5.30 -10.47
CA GLY A 121 -4.74 -5.32 -9.34
C GLY A 121 -5.02 -3.92 -8.79
N CYS A 122 -4.92 -3.76 -7.47
CA CYS A 122 -5.27 -2.50 -6.81
C CYS A 122 -4.08 -1.75 -6.22
N THR A 123 -4.22 -0.43 -6.13
CA THR A 123 -3.36 0.47 -5.36
C THR A 123 -4.17 1.13 -4.23
N ILE A 124 -3.45 1.61 -3.21
CA ILE A 124 -3.99 2.46 -2.15
C ILE A 124 -3.30 3.82 -2.23
N THR A 125 -4.11 4.87 -2.20
CA THR A 125 -3.67 6.26 -2.24
C THR A 125 -4.10 6.92 -0.94
N PHE A 126 -3.15 7.39 -0.13
CA PHE A 126 -3.50 8.08 1.12
C PHE A 126 -3.98 9.49 0.81
N ILE A 127 -5.07 9.90 1.47
CA ILE A 127 -5.65 11.24 1.37
C ILE A 127 -5.39 11.95 2.70
N PRO A 128 -4.39 12.84 2.78
CA PRO A 128 -4.16 13.68 3.95
C PRO A 128 -5.39 14.50 4.34
N ASP A 129 -5.55 14.79 5.63
CA ASP A 129 -6.74 15.50 6.15
C ASP A 129 -6.90 16.92 5.58
N ASP A 130 -5.80 17.55 5.18
CA ASP A 130 -5.74 18.89 4.59
C ASP A 130 -5.85 18.89 3.05
N THR A 131 -6.13 17.73 2.44
CA THR A 131 -6.27 17.62 0.98
C THR A 131 -7.54 18.34 0.50
N ASP A 132 -7.40 19.16 -0.54
CA ASP A 132 -8.54 19.70 -1.28
C ASP A 132 -9.35 18.57 -1.95
N GLU A 133 -10.64 18.50 -1.66
CA GLU A 133 -11.56 17.53 -2.27
C GLU A 133 -11.62 17.69 -3.81
N GLY A 134 -11.37 18.90 -4.32
CA GLY A 134 -11.21 19.14 -5.76
C GLY A 134 -10.04 18.34 -6.37
N ALA A 135 -8.93 18.22 -5.66
CA ALA A 135 -7.78 17.43 -6.09
C ALA A 135 -8.09 15.92 -6.10
N VAL A 136 -8.83 15.43 -5.10
CA VAL A 136 -9.29 14.02 -5.06
C VAL A 136 -10.24 13.72 -6.22
N ALA A 137 -11.18 14.62 -6.49
CA ALA A 137 -12.11 14.48 -7.61
C ALA A 137 -11.40 14.51 -8.97
N ALA A 138 -10.43 15.41 -9.15
CA ALA A 138 -9.61 15.49 -10.36
C ALA A 138 -8.83 14.19 -10.58
N LEU A 139 -8.19 13.65 -9.53
CA LEU A 139 -7.48 12.37 -9.62
C LEU A 139 -8.43 11.24 -10.05
N LYS A 140 -9.61 11.12 -9.44
CA LYS A 140 -10.60 10.10 -9.83
C LYS A 140 -11.00 10.23 -11.31
N ALA A 141 -11.21 11.45 -11.79
CA ALA A 141 -11.56 11.70 -13.19
C ALA A 141 -10.42 11.29 -14.13
N ASP A 142 -9.18 11.59 -13.79
CA ASP A 142 -8.01 11.19 -14.59
C ASP A 142 -7.77 9.68 -14.58
N LEU A 143 -7.99 9.01 -13.44
CA LEU A 143 -7.93 7.56 -13.33
C LEU A 143 -9.04 6.89 -14.15
N ALA A 144 -10.24 7.45 -14.18
CA ALA A 144 -11.35 6.95 -14.98
C ALA A 144 -11.06 7.02 -16.49
N LYS A 145 -10.32 8.04 -16.96
CA LYS A 145 -9.87 8.12 -18.36
C LYS A 145 -8.95 6.97 -18.77
N HIS A 146 -8.28 6.33 -17.81
CA HIS A 146 -7.44 5.15 -18.01
C HIS A 146 -8.21 3.83 -17.84
N GLY A 147 -9.54 3.90 -17.63
CA GLY A 147 -10.39 2.72 -17.39
C GLY A 147 -10.27 2.14 -15.99
N PHE A 148 -9.70 2.87 -15.03
CA PHE A 148 -9.57 2.43 -13.64
C PHE A 148 -10.81 2.82 -12.84
N THR A 149 -11.18 2.00 -11.86
CA THR A 149 -12.26 2.30 -10.92
C THR A 149 -11.70 2.66 -9.55
N CYS A 150 -12.35 3.61 -8.89
CA CYS A 150 -11.88 4.13 -7.60
C CYS A 150 -12.99 4.09 -6.55
N VAL A 151 -12.64 3.73 -5.32
CA VAL A 151 -13.54 3.75 -4.16
C VAL A 151 -12.83 4.44 -3.01
N GLU A 152 -13.43 5.49 -2.44
CA GLU A 152 -12.95 6.06 -1.18
C GLU A 152 -13.31 5.14 -0.01
N THR A 153 -12.37 4.98 0.90
CA THR A 153 -12.52 4.13 2.07
C THR A 153 -11.70 4.68 3.23
N VAL A 154 -11.89 4.07 4.39
CA VAL A 154 -11.26 4.45 5.63
C VAL A 154 -10.62 3.22 6.25
N LEU A 155 -9.36 3.34 6.69
CA LEU A 155 -8.66 2.33 7.47
C LEU A 155 -8.74 2.65 8.97
N GLY A 156 -8.70 1.61 9.80
CA GLY A 156 -8.86 1.74 11.26
C GLY A 156 -10.30 1.54 11.74
N GLY A 157 -11.15 0.91 10.92
CA GLY A 157 -12.53 0.61 11.29
C GLY A 157 -12.65 -0.34 12.49
N PRO A 158 -13.84 -0.40 13.11
CA PRO A 158 -14.10 -1.10 14.38
C PRO A 158 -14.06 -2.64 14.29
N GLY A 159 -13.73 -3.21 13.14
CA GLY A 159 -13.86 -4.65 12.89
C GLY A 159 -15.30 -5.11 12.78
N VAL A 160 -15.59 -6.31 13.28
CA VAL A 160 -16.94 -6.91 13.23
C VAL A 160 -17.89 -6.14 14.14
N LYS A 161 -19.00 -5.67 13.58
CA LYS A 161 -20.10 -5.03 14.32
C LYS A 161 -21.40 -5.77 14.08
N PHE A 162 -22.23 -5.87 15.12
CA PHE A 162 -23.62 -6.27 15.00
C PHE A 162 -24.50 -5.03 15.01
N SER A 163 -25.42 -4.91 14.06
CA SER A 163 -26.41 -3.84 13.99
C SER A 163 -27.81 -4.44 13.99
N LEU A 164 -28.64 -4.05 14.97
CA LEU A 164 -30.06 -4.38 14.95
C LEU A 164 -30.75 -3.49 13.91
N ALA A 165 -31.47 -4.09 12.96
CA ALA A 165 -32.31 -3.34 12.05
C ALA A 165 -33.37 -2.62 12.90
N THR A 166 -33.33 -1.29 12.90
CA THR A 166 -34.40 -0.50 13.51
C THR A 166 -35.57 -0.57 12.53
N VAL A 167 -36.65 -1.23 12.96
CA VAL A 167 -37.94 -1.28 12.24
C VAL A 167 -38.66 0.05 12.41
#